data_AF-A0A503WVQ8-F1
#
_entry.id   AF-A0A503WVQ8-F1
#
_cell.length_a   1.000
_cell.length_b   1.000
_cell.length_c   1.000
_cell.angle_alpha   90.00
_cell.angle_beta   90.00
_cell.angle_gamma   90.00
#
_symmetry.space_group_name_H-M   'P 1'
#
loop_
_entity.id
_entity.type
_entity.pdbx_description
1 polymer ?
#
loop_
_entity_poly.entity_id
_entity_poly.type
_entity_poly.pdbx_seq_one_letter_code
_entity_poly.pdbx_strand_id
1 'polypeptide(L)'
;MTWLITIVAGLVGVPRPLAGIIAWATIAVAVSGAVWGGYELIKHWGADEVRAEIEKDNQDAIRKGIEASRSFVDCNNAGGLWDFRRQRCSSPAGSDR
;
A
#
# COMPACT_ATOMS: atom_id res chain seq x y z
N MET A 1 36.33 28.89 6.55
CA MET A 1 35.04 28.39 7.08
C MET A 1 35.06 28.05 8.57
N THR A 2 36.20 27.67 9.16
CA THR A 2 36.36 27.34 10.60
C THR A 2 36.51 28.54 11.55
N TRP A 3 36.86 29.73 11.04
CA TRP A 3 37.08 30.93 11.86
C TRP A 3 35.78 31.55 12.43
N LEU A 4 34.70 31.53 11.65
CA LEU A 4 33.41 32.08 12.09
C LEU A 4 32.81 31.23 13.23
N ILE A 5 32.98 29.91 13.17
CA ILE A 5 32.51 28.97 14.21
C ILE A 5 33.26 29.22 15.53
N THR A 6 34.56 29.53 15.47
CA THR A 6 35.39 29.78 16.66
C THR A 6 35.08 31.13 17.31
N ILE A 7 34.76 32.17 16.52
CA ILE A 7 34.32 33.46 17.06
C ILE A 7 32.96 33.34 17.74
N VAL A 8 31.97 32.71 17.09
CA VAL A 8 30.62 32.55 17.66
C VAL A 8 30.64 31.67 18.92
N ALA A 9 31.42 30.58 18.92
CA ALA A 9 31.60 29.76 20.13
C ALA A 9 32.27 30.54 21.27
N GLY A 10 33.19 31.45 20.96
CA GLY A 10 33.83 32.33 21.95
C GLY A 10 32.91 33.45 22.48
N LEU A 11 31.99 33.95 21.66
CA LEU A 11 31.05 35.03 22.02
C LEU A 11 29.84 34.55 22.83
N VAL A 12 29.46 33.27 22.71
CA VAL A 12 28.34 32.66 23.44
C VAL A 12 28.79 32.02 24.77
N GLY A 13 30.10 32.02 25.08
CA GLY A 13 30.62 31.46 26.33
C GLY A 13 30.48 29.94 26.46
N VAL A 14 30.16 29.24 25.38
CA VAL A 14 29.99 27.78 25.38
C VAL A 14 31.37 27.13 25.43
N PRO A 15 31.69 26.36 26.49
CA PRO A 15 32.99 25.71 26.57
C PRO A 15 33.15 24.75 25.38
N ARG A 16 34.32 24.79 24.72
CA ARG A 16 34.66 23.95 23.56
C ARG A 16 34.24 22.48 23.66
N PRO A 17 34.38 21.77 24.81
CA PRO A 17 33.88 20.39 24.93
C PRO A 17 32.35 20.29 24.77
N LEU A 18 31.61 21.29 25.24
CA LEU A 18 30.15 21.33 25.21
C LEU A 18 29.63 21.55 23.78
N ALA A 19 30.34 22.33 22.97
CA ALA A 19 30.07 22.44 21.53
C ALA A 19 30.25 21.09 20.81
N GLY A 20 31.27 20.31 21.19
CA GLY A 20 31.50 18.96 20.67
C GLY A 20 30.36 17.99 21.04
N ILE A 21 29.89 18.03 22.29
CA ILE A 21 28.76 17.21 22.76
C ILE A 21 27.49 17.54 21.98
N ILE A 22 27.19 18.84 21.78
CA ILE A 22 26.01 19.26 21.01
C ILE A 22 26.10 18.76 19.57
N ALA A 23 27.27 18.87 18.93
CA ALA A 23 27.48 18.40 17.57
C ALA A 23 27.26 16.89 17.43
N TRP A 24 27.73 16.09 18.38
CA TRP A 24 27.48 14.64 18.35
C TRP A 24 26.03 14.29 18.67
N ALA A 25 25.39 15.02 19.59
CA ALA A 25 23.98 14.82 19.93
C ALA A 25 23.07 15.11 18.72
N THR A 26 23.31 16.19 17.97
CA THR A 26 22.52 16.51 16.77
C THR A 26 22.68 15.46 15.69
N ILE A 27 23.90 14.94 15.48
CA ILE A 27 24.15 13.82 14.54
C ILE A 27 23.38 12.58 14.97
N ALA A 28 23.44 12.21 16.26
CA ALA A 28 22.74 11.02 16.77
C ALA A 28 21.22 11.12 16.59
N VAL A 29 20.64 12.29 16.87
CA VAL A 29 19.20 12.55 16.66
C VAL A 29 18.84 12.49 15.17
N ALA A 30 19.64 13.11 14.31
CA ALA A 30 19.38 13.11 12.87
C ALA A 30 19.42 11.69 12.29
N VAL A 31 20.42 10.89 12.65
CA VAL A 31 20.55 9.49 12.19
C VAL A 31 19.39 8.63 12.72
N SER A 32 19.07 8.74 14.01
CA SER A 32 17.99 7.96 14.62
C SER A 32 16.62 8.33 14.02
N GLY A 33 16.38 9.63 13.81
CA GLY A 33 15.15 10.13 13.18
C GLY A 33 15.02 9.70 11.72
N ALA A 34 16.13 9.67 10.96
CA ALA A 34 16.12 9.20 9.58
C ALA A 34 15.78 7.71 9.46
N VAL A 35 16.35 6.87 10.35
CA VAL A 35 16.06 5.42 10.37
C VAL A 35 14.60 5.18 10.74
N TRP A 36 14.11 5.81 11.81
CA TRP A 36 12.73 5.64 12.26
C TRP A 36 11.73 6.18 11.24
N GLY A 37 11.95 7.40 10.76
CA GLY A 37 11.10 8.05 9.77
C GLY A 37 11.06 7.29 8.45
N GLY A 38 12.21 6.79 7.98
CA GLY A 38 12.28 5.96 6.78
C GLY A 38 11.53 4.63 6.91
N TYR A 39 11.64 3.96 8.06
CA TYR A 39 10.91 2.72 8.33
C TYR A 39 9.40 2.90 8.32
N GLU A 40 8.89 3.93 9.02
CA GLU A 40 7.46 4.25 9.03
C GLU A 40 6.97 4.66 7.64
N LEU A 41 7.77 5.41 6.87
CA LEU A 41 7.41 5.77 5.50
C LEU A 41 7.25 4.54 4.62
N ILE A 42 8.22 3.63 4.61
CA ILE A 42 8.16 2.40 3.79
C ILE A 42 6.92 1.58 4.16
N LYS A 43 6.63 1.45 5.45
CA LYS A 43 5.48 0.69 5.95
C LYS A 43 4.14 1.31 5.53
N HIS A 44 4.04 2.63 5.57
CA HIS A 44 2.84 3.34 5.12
C HIS A 44 2.57 3.12 3.63
N TRP A 45 3.60 3.27 2.80
CA TRP A 45 3.49 3.10 1.35
C TRP A 45 3.14 1.64 0.99
N GLY A 46 3.75 0.68 1.66
CA GLY A 46 3.42 -0.73 1.47
C GLY A 46 2.00 -1.09 1.92
N ALA A 47 1.50 -0.49 2.99
CA ALA A 47 0.12 -0.71 3.45
C ALA A 47 -0.91 -0.15 2.47
N ASP A 48 -0.66 1.02 1.89
CA ASP A 48 -1.54 1.64 0.91
C ASP A 48 -1.58 0.86 -0.41
N GLU A 49 -0.43 0.34 -0.86
CA GLU A 49 -0.34 -0.48 -2.07
C GLU A 49 -1.10 -1.81 -1.91
N VAL A 50 -0.91 -2.52 -0.80
CA VAL A 50 -1.66 -3.74 -0.50
C VAL A 50 -3.15 -3.47 -0.36
N ARG A 51 -3.55 -2.34 0.25
CA ARG A 51 -4.95 -1.98 0.41
C ARG A 51 -5.63 -1.65 -0.92
N ALA A 52 -4.90 -0.99 -1.82
CA ALA A 52 -5.38 -0.70 -3.17
C ALA A 52 -5.53 -1.99 -4.01
N GLU A 53 -4.59 -2.93 -3.87
CA GLU A 53 -4.65 -4.23 -4.55
C GLU A 53 -5.83 -5.08 -4.05
N ILE A 54 -6.02 -5.16 -2.72
CA ILE A 54 -7.16 -5.88 -2.11
C ILE A 54 -8.50 -5.28 -2.54
N GLU A 55 -8.64 -3.96 -2.56
CA GLU A 55 -9.89 -3.32 -2.98
C GLU A 55 -10.19 -3.65 -4.46
N LYS A 56 -9.17 -3.58 -5.31
CA LYS A 56 -9.31 -3.91 -6.74
C LYS A 56 -9.70 -5.38 -6.95
N ASP A 57 -9.06 -6.30 -6.24
CA ASP A 57 -9.35 -7.73 -6.35
C ASP A 57 -10.75 -8.08 -5.81
N ASN A 58 -11.17 -7.46 -4.70
CA ASN A 58 -12.52 -7.66 -4.16
C ASN A 58 -13.60 -7.14 -5.13
N GLN A 59 -13.40 -5.97 -5.73
CA GLN A 59 -14.35 -5.44 -6.72
C GLN A 59 -14.45 -6.34 -7.95
N ASP A 60 -13.33 -6.92 -8.40
CA ASP A 60 -13.33 -7.87 -9.52
C ASP A 60 -14.05 -9.19 -9.17
N ALA A 61 -13.83 -9.71 -7.96
CA ALA A 61 -14.52 -10.89 -7.46
C ALA A 61 -16.04 -10.66 -7.33
N ILE A 62 -16.47 -9.50 -6.82
CA ILE A 62 -17.88 -9.12 -6.75
C ILE A 62 -18.49 -9.03 -8.15
N ARG A 63 -17.80 -8.37 -9.10
CA ARG A 63 -18.30 -8.24 -10.48
C ARG A 63 -18.47 -9.61 -11.13
N LYS A 64 -17.48 -10.49 -11.01
CA LYS A 64 -17.54 -11.88 -11.50
C LYS A 64 -18.68 -12.67 -10.84
N GLY A 65 -18.90 -12.49 -9.54
CA GLY A 65 -19.99 -13.13 -8.81
C GLY A 65 -21.39 -12.68 -9.27
N ILE A 66 -21.56 -11.39 -9.51
CA ILE A 66 -22.82 -10.83 -10.06
C ILE A 66 -23.06 -11.34 -11.47
N GLU A 67 -22.02 -11.37 -12.32
CA GLU A 67 -22.12 -11.84 -13.69
C GLU A 67 -22.40 -13.36 -13.78
N ALA A 68 -21.78 -14.16 -12.90
CA ALA A 68 -22.08 -15.58 -12.76
C ALA A 68 -23.52 -15.83 -12.27
N SER A 69 -24.00 -15.04 -11.31
CA SER A 69 -25.38 -15.14 -10.81
C SER A 69 -26.39 -14.75 -11.89
N ARG A 70 -26.12 -13.69 -12.65
CA ARG A 70 -26.96 -13.24 -13.75
C ARG A 70 -27.04 -14.30 -14.86
N SER A 71 -25.90 -14.83 -15.30
CA SER A 71 -25.86 -15.87 -16.33
C SER A 71 -26.55 -17.17 -15.91
N PHE A 72 -26.47 -17.56 -14.63
CA PHE A 72 -27.25 -18.67 -14.08
C PHE A 72 -28.76 -18.42 -14.19
N VAL A 73 -29.22 -17.25 -13.73
CA VAL A 73 -30.64 -16.87 -13.79
C VAL A 73 -31.14 -16.81 -15.23
N ASP A 74 -30.37 -16.19 -16.13
CA ASP A 74 -30.71 -16.08 -17.56
C ASP A 74 -30.82 -17.46 -18.21
N CYS A 75 -29.90 -18.37 -17.90
CA CYS A 75 -29.95 -19.76 -18.36
C CYS A 75 -31.21 -20.48 -17.92
N ASN A 76 -31.53 -20.38 -16.62
CA ASN A 76 -32.70 -21.03 -16.04
C ASN A 76 -34.01 -20.46 -16.61
N ASN A 77 -34.07 -19.14 -16.81
CA ASN A 77 -35.22 -18.47 -17.42
C ASN A 77 -35.40 -18.85 -18.91
N ALA A 78 -34.32 -19.11 -19.63
CA ALA A 78 -34.34 -19.61 -21.00
C ALA A 78 -34.67 -21.11 -21.11
N GLY A 79 -34.89 -21.81 -19.99
CA GLY A 79 -35.14 -23.25 -19.95
C GLY A 79 -33.89 -24.09 -20.24
N GLY A 80 -32.69 -23.50 -20.17
CA GLY A 80 -31.43 -24.20 -20.31
C GLY A 80 -31.02 -24.94 -19.03
N LEU A 81 -30.08 -25.88 -19.16
CA LEU A 81 -29.51 -26.60 -18.03
C LEU A 81 -28.14 -26.00 -17.69
N TRP A 82 -28.00 -25.53 -16.45
CA TRP A 82 -26.74 -24.94 -15.98
C TRP A 82 -25.73 -26.00 -15.57
N ASP A 83 -24.50 -25.91 -16.10
CA ASP A 83 -23.36 -26.73 -15.67
C ASP A 83 -22.51 -25.94 -14.66
N PHE A 84 -22.63 -26.26 -13.37
CA PHE A 84 -21.85 -25.65 -12.29
C PHE A 84 -20.35 -25.93 -12.37
N ARG A 85 -19.95 -27.07 -12.96
CA ARG A 85 -18.53 -27.43 -13.09
C ARG A 85 -17.85 -26.60 -14.17
N ARG A 86 -18.57 -26.30 -15.26
CA ARG A 86 -18.04 -25.50 -16.38
C ARG A 86 -18.45 -24.02 -16.34
N GLN A 87 -19.34 -23.64 -15.42
CA GLN A 87 -19.96 -22.31 -15.33
C GLN A 87 -20.54 -21.85 -16.67
N ARG A 88 -21.29 -22.74 -17.34
CA ARG A 88 -21.88 -22.46 -18.66
C ARG A 88 -23.31 -22.95 -18.73
N CYS A 89 -24.12 -22.20 -19.47
CA CYS A 89 -25.45 -22.64 -19.84
C CYS A 89 -25.39 -23.62 -21.01
N SER A 90 -26.05 -24.77 -20.88
CA SER A 90 -26.37 -25.61 -22.04
C SER A 90 -27.78 -25.24 -22.49
N SER A 91 -27.92 -24.77 -23.73
CA SER A 91 -29.25 -24.57 -24.32
C SER A 91 -30.06 -25.87 -24.24
N PRO A 92 -31.40 -25.80 -24.10
CA PRO A 92 -32.22 -26.99 -24.19
C PRO A 92 -31.91 -27.72 -25.49
N ALA A 93 -31.67 -29.03 -25.41
CA ALA A 93 -31.32 -29.86 -26.55
C ALA A 93 -32.39 -29.70 -27.66
N GLY A 94 -32.10 -28.87 -28.66
CA GLY A 94 -33.05 -28.50 -29.71
C GLY A 94 -33.00 -27.06 -30.21
N SER A 95 -32.27 -26.12 -29.59
CA SER A 95 -32.19 -24.72 -30.05
C SER A 95 -31.06 -24.41 -31.06
N ASP A 96 -30.42 -25.42 -31.66
CA ASP A 96 -29.43 -25.27 -32.75
C ASP A 96 -30.11 -25.30 -34.14
N ARG A 97 -31.31 -24.73 -34.28
CA ARG A 97 -31.98 -24.52 -35.57
C ARG A 97 -32.42 -23.09 -35.76
#